data_AF-A0A2W4LFE7-F1
#
_entry.id   AF-A0A2W4LFE7-F1
#
_cell.length_a   1.000
_cell.length_b   1.000
_cell.length_c   1.000
_cell.angle_alpha   90.00
_cell.angle_beta   90.00
_cell.angle_gamma   90.00
#
_symmetry.space_group_name_H-M   'P 1'
#
loop_
_entity.id
_entity.type
_entity.pdbx_description
1 polymer ?
#
loop_
_entity_poly.entity_id
_entity_poly.type
_entity_poly.pdbx_seq_one_letter_code
_entity_poly.pdbx_strand_id
1 'polypeptide(L)'
;MLRSIASRLVSVLLLGGTAVGLYNVYGDNSAVKALAEEAACGKRTCSVTFTRESRSPIGQSFTVQTRLVARGSRERSASVDVECRRSFYLVGEYSCRAQGALPEDTAAASP
;
A
#
# COMPACT_ATOMS: atom_id res chain seq x y z
N MET A 1 -28.46 -37.52 -1.60
CA MET A 1 -28.07 -36.51 -2.61
C MET A 1 -27.68 -35.16 -2.00
N LEU A 2 -28.49 -34.54 -1.15
CA LEU A 2 -28.23 -33.20 -0.57
C LEU A 2 -26.85 -33.06 0.11
N ARG A 3 -26.42 -34.08 0.86
CA ARG A 3 -25.12 -34.10 1.56
C ARG A 3 -23.91 -34.13 0.61
N SER A 4 -24.04 -34.77 -0.54
CA SER A 4 -23.01 -34.82 -1.60
C SER A 4 -22.89 -33.47 -2.33
N ILE A 5 -24.03 -32.84 -2.63
CA ILE A 5 -24.08 -31.52 -3.25
C ILE A 5 -23.47 -30.46 -2.31
N ALA A 6 -23.86 -30.48 -1.03
CA ALA A 6 -23.30 -29.56 -0.02
C ALA A 6 -21.78 -29.72 0.11
N SER A 7 -21.28 -30.95 0.18
CA SER A 7 -19.83 -31.21 0.25
C SER A 7 -19.09 -30.65 -0.97
N ARG A 8 -19.62 -30.84 -2.19
CA ARG A 8 -19.01 -30.31 -3.41
C ARG A 8 -19.00 -28.79 -3.44
N LEU A 9 -20.10 -28.14 -3.02
CA LEU A 9 -20.17 -26.68 -2.92
C LEU A 9 -19.14 -26.14 -1.93
N VAL A 10 -19.00 -26.77 -0.76
CA VAL A 10 -17.98 -26.39 0.22
C VAL A 10 -16.57 -26.55 -0.35
N SER A 11 -16.27 -27.66 -1.03
CA SER A 11 -14.96 -27.87 -1.67
C SER A 11 -14.66 -26.80 -2.73
N VAL A 12 -15.64 -26.46 -3.57
CA VAL A 12 -15.49 -25.41 -4.59
C VAL A 12 -15.24 -24.04 -3.95
N LEU A 13 -15.98 -23.71 -2.88
CA LEU A 13 -15.78 -22.45 -2.14
C LEU A 13 -14.38 -22.36 -1.51
N LEU A 14 -13.88 -23.44 -0.92
CA LEU A 14 -12.55 -23.48 -0.31
C LEU A 14 -11.44 -23.36 -1.36
N LEU A 15 -11.57 -24.07 -2.49
CA LEU A 15 -10.61 -23.98 -3.59
C LEU A 15 -10.61 -22.59 -4.22
N GLY A 16 -11.81 -22.03 -4.46
CA GLY A 16 -11.97 -20.68 -4.99
C GLY A 16 -11.39 -19.62 -4.05
N GLY A 17 -11.70 -19.69 -2.75
CA GLY A 17 -11.14 -18.80 -1.74
C GLY A 17 -9.62 -18.89 -1.64
N THR A 18 -9.06 -20.10 -1.74
CA THR A 18 -7.60 -20.32 -1.76
C THR A 18 -6.96 -19.68 -2.99
N ALA A 19 -7.53 -19.85 -4.18
CA ALA A 19 -7.01 -19.24 -5.41
C ALA A 19 -7.03 -17.71 -5.34
N VAL A 20 -8.12 -17.12 -4.83
CA VAL A 20 -8.22 -15.67 -4.62
C VAL A 20 -7.19 -15.19 -3.60
N GLY A 21 -7.01 -15.90 -2.48
CA GLY A 21 -5.99 -15.59 -1.49
C GLY A 21 -4.57 -15.63 -2.06
N LEU A 22 -4.28 -16.66 -2.88
CA LEU A 22 -2.98 -16.80 -3.54
C LEU A 22 -2.73 -15.64 -4.51
N TYR A 23 -3.73 -15.26 -5.31
CA TYR A 23 -3.64 -14.12 -6.23
C TYR A 23 -3.43 -12.80 -5.47
N ASN A 24 -4.08 -12.62 -4.32
CA ASN A 24 -3.94 -11.41 -3.51
C ASN A 24 -2.51 -11.23 -2.94
N VAL A 25 -1.89 -12.33 -2.50
CA VAL A 25 -0.58 -12.31 -1.84
C VAL A 25 0.58 -12.33 -2.86
N TYR A 26 0.45 -13.14 -3.93
CA TYR A 26 1.51 -13.37 -4.91
C TYR A 26 1.33 -12.61 -6.23
N GLY A 27 0.21 -11.92 -6.42
CA GLY A 27 -0.03 -11.10 -7.61
C GLY A 27 0.88 -9.89 -7.73
N ASP A 28 0.83 -9.26 -8.91
CA ASP A 28 1.50 -7.98 -9.13
C ASP A 28 0.92 -6.92 -8.18
N ASN A 29 1.84 -6.15 -7.59
CA ASN A 29 1.57 -5.16 -6.57
C ASN A 29 2.01 -3.75 -6.98
N SER A 30 2.39 -3.58 -8.25
CA SER A 30 2.81 -2.32 -8.85
C SER A 30 1.82 -1.18 -8.57
N ALA A 31 0.51 -1.44 -8.71
CA ALA A 31 -0.53 -0.46 -8.44
C ALA A 31 -0.56 0.02 -6.98
N VAL A 32 -0.38 -0.88 -6.00
CA VAL A 32 -0.39 -0.49 -4.57
C VAL A 32 0.89 0.25 -4.21
N LYS A 33 2.02 -0.10 -4.83
CA LYS A 33 3.27 0.67 -4.68
C LYS A 33 3.12 2.10 -5.22
N ALA A 34 2.44 2.28 -6.36
CA ALA A 34 2.14 3.61 -6.89
C ALA A 34 1.25 4.42 -5.93
N LEU A 35 0.21 3.79 -5.35
CA LEU A 35 -0.63 4.44 -4.33
C LEU A 35 0.14 4.77 -3.05
N ALA A 36 1.10 3.92 -2.66
CA ALA A 36 1.93 4.16 -1.51
C ALA A 36 2.93 5.31 -1.74
N GLU A 37 3.49 5.40 -2.95
CA GLU A 37 4.32 6.52 -3.38
C GLU A 37 3.54 7.83 -3.38
N GLU A 38 2.34 7.84 -3.96
CA GLU A 38 1.45 9.01 -3.95
C GLU A 38 1.09 9.42 -2.52
N ALA A 39 0.78 8.46 -1.64
CA ALA A 39 0.50 8.74 -0.23
C ALA A 39 1.72 9.29 0.52
N ALA A 40 2.94 8.80 0.23
CA ALA A 40 4.17 9.26 0.87
C ALA A 40 4.62 10.63 0.37
N CYS A 41 4.49 10.88 -0.93
CA CYS A 41 4.89 12.13 -1.59
C CYS A 41 3.84 13.24 -1.47
N GLY A 42 2.57 12.88 -1.28
CA GLY A 42 1.45 13.80 -1.36
C GLY A 42 1.42 14.49 -2.73
N LYS A 43 1.30 15.83 -2.73
CA LYS A 43 1.25 16.64 -3.97
C LYS A 43 2.64 17.10 -4.47
N ARG A 44 3.74 16.61 -3.89
CA ARG A 44 5.10 17.10 -4.17
C ARG A 44 5.82 16.15 -5.12
N THR A 45 6.73 16.67 -5.92
CA THR A 45 7.67 15.83 -6.68
C THR A 45 8.74 15.28 -5.73
N CYS A 46 8.67 13.99 -5.42
CA CYS A 46 9.75 13.28 -4.74
C CYS A 46 10.10 11.96 -5.41
N SER A 47 11.29 11.46 -5.11
CA SER A 47 11.65 10.06 -5.32
C SER A 47 11.44 9.27 -4.04
N VAL A 48 10.98 8.03 -4.18
CA VAL A 48 10.78 7.11 -3.05
C VAL A 48 11.68 5.88 -3.21
N THR A 49 12.27 5.45 -2.10
CA THR A 49 12.96 4.17 -1.99
C THR A 49 12.20 3.32 -0.97
N PHE A 50 11.65 2.18 -1.41
CA PHE A 50 11.00 1.24 -0.51
C PHE A 50 12.06 0.49 0.31
N THR A 51 12.07 0.69 1.63
CA THR A 51 13.05 0.08 2.54
C THR A 51 12.48 -1.14 3.27
N ARG A 52 11.15 -1.20 3.43
CA ARG A 52 10.44 -2.35 3.99
C ARG A 52 9.13 -2.57 3.26
N GLU A 53 8.80 -3.82 3.02
CA GLU A 53 7.51 -4.25 2.47
C GLU A 53 7.00 -5.43 3.27
N SER A 54 5.76 -5.34 3.75
CA SER A 54 5.08 -6.40 4.48
C SER A 54 3.69 -6.60 3.87
N ARG A 55 3.46 -7.81 3.36
CA ARG A 55 2.20 -8.18 2.71
C ARG A 55 1.47 -9.22 3.54
N SER A 56 0.16 -9.04 3.67
CA SER A 56 -0.75 -10.01 4.26
C SER A 56 -2.01 -10.11 3.38
N PRO A 57 -2.84 -11.16 3.55
CA PRO A 57 -4.09 -11.28 2.81
C PRO A 57 -5.05 -10.08 2.99
N ILE A 58 -4.97 -9.41 4.14
CA ILE A 58 -5.91 -8.34 4.55
C ILE A 58 -5.38 -6.93 4.31
N GLY A 59 -4.11 -6.78 3.95
CA GLY A 59 -3.48 -5.47 3.81
C GLY A 59 -1.98 -5.54 3.62
N GLN A 60 -1.40 -4.41 3.26
CA GLN A 60 0.02 -4.28 2.99
C GLN A 60 0.57 -3.01 3.65
N SER A 61 1.76 -3.11 4.21
CA SER A 61 2.47 -1.96 4.78
C SER A 61 3.83 -1.81 4.11
N PHE A 62 4.20 -0.56 3.92
CA PHE A 62 5.45 -0.15 3.30
C PHE A 62 6.14 0.84 4.22
N THR A 63 7.45 0.71 4.37
CA THR A 63 8.28 1.82 4.84
C THR A 63 9.01 2.36 3.65
N VAL A 64 8.89 3.67 3.42
CA VAL A 64 9.53 4.35 2.30
C VAL A 64 10.43 5.47 2.79
N GLN A 65 11.60 5.58 2.17
CA GLN A 65 12.45 6.74 2.32
C GLN A 65 12.17 7.69 1.16
N THR A 66 11.58 8.84 1.47
CA THR A 66 11.30 9.90 0.49
C THR A 66 12.52 10.80 0.35
N ARG A 67 12.80 11.28 -0.86
CA ARG A 67 13.73 12.38 -1.15
C ARG A 67 12.99 13.43 -1.96
N LEU A 68 12.77 14.59 -1.35
CA LEU A 68 12.14 15.74 -2.00
C LEU A 68 13.18 16.53 -2.77
N VAL A 69 12.86 16.79 -4.04
CA VAL A 69 13.57 17.78 -4.86
C VAL A 69 12.78 19.09 -4.73
N ALA A 70 13.02 19.83 -3.66
CA ALA A 70 12.48 21.18 -3.56
C ALA A 70 13.15 22.05 -4.63
N ARG A 71 12.37 22.76 -5.47
CA ARG A 71 12.87 23.65 -6.52
C ARG A 71 13.84 24.68 -5.91
N GLY A 72 15.14 24.39 -6.01
CA GLY A 72 16.22 25.33 -5.70
C GLY A 72 16.80 25.31 -4.28
N SER A 73 16.43 24.42 -3.35
CA SER A 73 17.04 24.44 -2.00
C SER A 73 16.97 23.10 -1.26
N ARG A 74 18.14 22.45 -1.15
CA ARG A 74 18.49 21.24 -0.35
C ARG A 74 17.59 20.02 -0.54
N GLU A 75 18.20 18.91 -0.98
CA GLU A 75 17.58 17.59 -0.89
C GLU A 75 17.18 17.31 0.56
N ARG A 76 15.88 17.13 0.81
CA ARG A 76 15.36 16.72 2.13
C ARG A 76 14.89 15.29 2.02
N SER A 77 15.38 14.45 2.92
CA SER A 77 14.95 13.05 3.01
C SER A 77 14.24 12.77 4.31
N ALA A 78 13.13 12.03 4.27
CA ALA A 78 12.47 11.52 5.47
C ALA A 78 12.01 10.07 5.27
N SER A 79 11.99 9.30 6.35
CA SER A 79 11.34 7.99 6.37
C SER A 79 9.85 8.19 6.67
N VAL A 80 8.99 7.61 5.85
CA VAL A 80 7.54 7.64 5.99
C VAL A 80 7.04 6.20 5.98
N ASP A 81 6.24 5.84 6.98
CA ASP A 81 5.54 4.56 6.98
C ASP A 81 4.20 4.74 6.28
N VAL A 82 3.90 3.89 5.31
CA VAL A 82 2.65 3.91 4.54
C VAL A 82 1.90 2.62 4.77
N GLU A 83 0.68 2.74 5.28
CA GLU A 83 -0.22 1.60 5.45
C GLU A 83 -1.28 1.61 4.36
N CYS A 84 -1.30 0.56 3.54
CA CYS A 84 -2.26 0.35 2.47
C CYS A 84 -3.21 -0.79 2.82
N ARG A 85 -4.48 -0.45 3.04
CA ARG A 85 -5.53 -1.43 3.37
C ARG A 85 -6.48 -1.62 2.21
N ARG A 86 -6.92 -2.86 2.03
CA ARG A 86 -7.92 -3.22 1.03
C ARG A 86 -9.32 -2.99 1.60
N SER A 87 -10.26 -2.59 0.75
CA SER A 87 -11.66 -2.36 1.13
C SER A 87 -12.39 -3.62 1.60
N PHE A 88 -12.10 -4.79 1.03
CA PHE A 88 -12.56 -6.09 1.53
C PHE A 88 -11.39 -7.07 1.68
N TYR A 89 -11.51 -8.01 2.62
CA TYR A 89 -10.46 -8.93 3.09
C TYR A 89 -9.66 -9.68 2.02
N LEU A 90 -10.12 -9.74 0.76
CA LEU A 90 -9.41 -10.36 -0.37
C LEU A 90 -9.62 -9.66 -1.73
N VAL A 91 -10.61 -8.77 -1.84
CA VAL A 91 -11.03 -8.12 -3.09
C VAL A 91 -11.32 -6.64 -2.87
N GLY A 92 -11.36 -5.85 -3.94
CA GLY A 92 -11.63 -4.42 -3.89
C GLY A 92 -10.39 -3.53 -3.86
N GLU A 93 -10.63 -2.22 -3.90
CA GLU A 93 -9.58 -1.19 -4.03
C GLU A 93 -8.75 -1.04 -2.76
N TYR A 94 -7.50 -0.59 -2.94
CA TYR A 94 -6.62 -0.21 -1.84
C TYR A 94 -6.77 1.27 -1.52
N SER A 95 -6.68 1.59 -0.23
CA SER A 95 -6.51 2.95 0.27
C SER A 95 -5.25 3.02 1.11
N CYS A 96 -4.38 3.98 0.83
CA CYS A 96 -3.10 4.15 1.52
C CYS A 96 -3.13 5.38 2.42
N ARG A 97 -2.53 5.27 3.61
CA ARG A 97 -2.36 6.37 4.56
C ARG A 97 -0.91 6.44 5.00
N ALA A 98 -0.30 7.61 4.88
CA ALA A 98 1.02 7.88 5.43
C ALA A 98 0.92 8.14 6.95
N GLN A 99 1.77 7.48 7.71
CA GLN A 99 2.04 7.69 9.12
C GLN A 99 3.44 8.29 9.22
N GLY A 100 3.48 9.59 9.51
CA GLY A 100 4.69 10.41 9.39
C GLY A 100 4.53 11.41 8.24
N ALA A 101 4.80 12.68 8.53
CA ALA A 101 4.78 13.74 7.54
C ALA A 101 6.20 14.10 7.15
N LEU A 102 6.44 14.29 5.85
CA LEU A 102 7.51 15.17 5.40
C LEU A 102 7.32 16.52 6.09
N PRO A 103 8.31 17.05 6.83
CA PRO A 103 8.16 18.34 7.51
C PRO A 103 7.63 19.37 6.52
N GLU A 104 6.61 20.13 6.93
CA GLU A 104 6.10 21.24 6.13
C GLU A 104 7.26 22.19 5.81
N ASP A 105 7.25 22.75 4.61
CA ASP A 105 8.22 23.79 4.26
C ASP A 105 7.92 25.02 5.11
N THR A 106 8.57 25.13 6.27
CA THR A 106 8.65 26.35 7.10
C THR A 106 9.50 27.43 6.42
N ALA A 107 9.35 27.62 5.11
CA ALA A 107 9.92 28.73 4.36
C ALA A 107 8.95 29.93 4.26
N ALA A 108 7.77 29.87 4.89
CA ALA A 108 6.75 30.92 4.86
C ALA A 108 6.58 31.68 6.18
N ALA A 109 7.61 31.76 7.03
CA ALA A 109 7.57 32.60 8.23
C ALA A 109 8.89 33.37 8.44
N SER A 110 8.98 34.55 7.80
CA SER A 110 9.54 35.82 8.32
C SER A 110 10.00 36.70 7.16
N PRO A 111 9.93 38.04 7.25
CA PRO A 111 9.61 38.87 8.43
C PRO A 111 8.13 39.26 8.57
#